data_AF-A0A850C959-F1
#
_entry.id   AF-A0A850C959-F1
#
_cell.length_a   1.000
_cell.length_b   1.000
_cell.length_c   1.000
_cell.angle_alpha   90.00
_cell.angle_beta   90.00
_cell.angle_gamma   90.00
#
_symmetry.space_group_name_H-M   'P 1'
#
loop_
_entity.id
_entity.type
_entity.pdbx_description
1 polymer ?
#
loop_
_entity_poly.entity_id
_entity_poly.type
_entity_poly.pdbx_seq_one_letter_code
_entity_poly.pdbx_strand_id
1 'polypeptide(L)'
;MTAIPKPLFRDPIEDGAADPTVIWNREAREWWMFYTNRRVLAPPLDDVSWVHGTDIGIASSKDGGVTWTYRGTAQGLETGWGRNTFWAPEVYDDGATYHMYVSYIEGVHAKWGAEGLIRHYTGTDLVHWEFQSTLDLDSRQVIDACVLPLPGGGWRMWFKDSS
;
A
#
# COMPACT_ATOMS: atom_id res chain seq x y z
N MET A 1 -5.68 31.42 -0.24
CA MET A 1 -5.55 29.96 -0.37
C MET A 1 -4.08 29.66 -0.62
N THR A 2 -3.48 28.74 0.12
CA THR A 2 -2.10 28.30 -0.14
C THR A 2 -2.04 27.62 -1.50
N ALA A 3 -1.07 27.97 -2.34
CA ALA A 3 -0.89 27.32 -3.63
C ALA A 3 -0.43 25.87 -3.42
N ILE A 4 -1.13 24.91 -4.04
CA ILE A 4 -0.77 23.49 -3.97
C ILE A 4 0.17 23.18 -5.15
N PRO A 5 1.36 22.60 -4.91
CA PRO A 5 2.28 22.19 -5.96
C PRO A 5 1.64 21.19 -6.93
N LYS A 6 2.09 21.22 -8.18
CA LYS A 6 1.69 20.25 -9.21
C LYS A 6 2.96 19.64 -9.83
N PRO A 7 3.11 18.31 -9.85
CA PRO A 7 2.23 17.30 -9.21
C PRO A 7 2.20 17.45 -7.68
N LEU A 8 1.15 16.89 -7.04
CA LEU A 8 1.00 16.93 -5.58
C LEU A 8 2.15 16.20 -4.87
N PHE A 9 2.51 15.04 -5.41
CA PHE A 9 3.66 14.24 -5.01
C PHE A 9 4.20 13.52 -6.25
N ARG A 10 5.52 13.39 -6.32
CA ARG A 10 6.23 12.58 -7.31
C ARG A 10 7.21 11.73 -6.53
N ASP A 11 7.05 10.41 -6.60
CA ASP A 11 7.95 9.49 -5.91
C ASP A 11 9.38 9.66 -6.47
N PRO A 12 10.37 10.02 -5.64
CA PRO A 12 11.71 10.32 -6.13
C PRO A 12 12.53 9.06 -6.45
N ILE A 13 12.06 7.86 -6.10
CA ILE A 13 12.82 6.61 -6.25
C ILE A 13 12.46 5.88 -7.54
N GLU A 14 11.18 5.63 -7.76
CA GLU A 14 10.66 4.82 -8.86
C GLU A 14 9.70 5.59 -9.78
N ASP A 15 9.31 6.81 -9.41
CA ASP A 15 8.43 7.70 -10.19
C ASP A 15 7.02 7.13 -10.46
N GLY A 16 6.65 6.08 -9.74
CA GLY A 16 5.45 5.28 -10.01
C GLY A 16 4.44 5.21 -8.87
N ALA A 17 4.32 6.28 -8.09
CA ALA A 17 3.33 6.35 -7.00
C ALA A 17 1.91 6.14 -7.53
N ALA A 18 1.22 5.13 -7.00
CA ALA A 18 -0.15 4.78 -7.36
C ALA A 18 -0.95 4.30 -6.13
N ASP A 19 -2.27 4.30 -6.26
CA ASP A 19 -3.20 3.67 -5.31
C ASP A 19 -2.99 4.11 -3.84
N PRO A 20 -3.01 5.41 -3.53
CA PRO A 20 -2.61 5.90 -2.22
C PRO A 20 -3.70 5.76 -1.15
N THR A 21 -3.27 5.46 0.09
CA THR A 21 -4.06 5.67 1.31
C THR A 21 -3.39 6.68 2.22
N VAL A 22 -4.16 7.63 2.75
CA VAL A 22 -3.67 8.71 3.62
C VAL A 22 -4.19 8.50 5.04
N ILE A 23 -3.29 8.53 6.01
CA ILE A 23 -3.59 8.30 7.43
C ILE A 23 -2.88 9.33 8.31
N TRP A 24 -3.51 9.71 9.43
CA TRP A 24 -2.88 10.55 10.43
C TRP A 24 -1.91 9.73 11.28
N ASN A 25 -0.62 10.10 11.29
CA ASN A 25 0.33 9.53 12.22
C ASN A 25 0.20 10.25 13.58
N ARG A 26 -0.28 9.53 14.60
CA ARG A 26 -0.56 10.09 15.92
C ARG A 26 0.70 10.52 16.68
N GLU A 27 1.79 9.79 16.52
CA GLU A 27 3.06 10.07 17.20
C GLU A 27 3.77 11.25 16.55
N ALA A 28 3.92 11.22 15.22
CA ALA A 28 4.57 12.28 14.47
C ALA A 28 3.69 13.54 14.31
N ARG A 29 2.37 13.42 14.54
CA ARG A 29 1.36 14.49 14.39
C ARG A 29 1.40 15.13 13.00
N GLU A 30 1.44 14.29 11.99
CA GLU A 30 1.48 14.68 10.59
C GLU A 30 0.73 13.66 9.72
N TRP A 31 0.36 14.04 8.49
CA TRP A 31 -0.31 13.13 7.56
C TRP A 31 0.70 12.25 6.85
N TRP A 32 0.44 10.96 6.76
CA TRP A 32 1.27 9.99 6.02
C TRP A 32 0.46 9.42 4.86
N MET A 33 1.14 9.16 3.74
CA MET A 33 0.60 8.53 2.54
C MET A 33 1.36 7.24 2.31
N PHE A 34 0.63 6.14 2.17
CA PHE A 34 1.11 4.84 1.71
C PHE A 34 0.68 4.67 0.26
N TYR A 35 1.54 4.18 -0.61
CA TYR A 35 1.23 4.03 -2.02
C TYR A 35 1.93 2.83 -2.64
N THR A 36 1.34 2.25 -3.69
CA THR A 36 2.03 1.29 -4.56
C THR A 36 3.23 1.97 -5.20
N ASN A 37 4.43 1.43 -4.97
CA ASN A 37 5.67 1.97 -5.56
C ASN A 37 5.98 1.28 -6.90
N ARG A 38 5.26 1.61 -7.97
CA ARG A 38 5.50 1.01 -9.31
C ARG A 38 6.89 1.41 -9.80
N ARG A 39 7.60 0.46 -10.41
CA ARG A 39 9.02 0.61 -10.81
C ARG A 39 9.16 1.21 -12.19
N VAL A 40 8.65 2.42 -12.40
CA VAL A 40 8.58 3.08 -13.73
C VAL A 40 9.98 3.32 -14.31
N LEU A 41 11.00 3.45 -13.46
CA LEU A 41 12.39 3.60 -13.88
C LEU A 41 13.10 2.28 -14.23
N ALA A 42 12.42 1.13 -14.11
CA ALA A 42 12.95 -0.15 -14.56
C ALA A 42 13.26 -0.14 -16.08
N PRO A 43 14.18 -0.99 -16.57
CA PRO A 43 14.47 -1.08 -18.00
C PRO A 43 13.19 -1.26 -18.82
N PRO A 44 13.04 -0.53 -19.94
CA PRO A 44 11.83 -0.60 -20.76
C PRO A 44 11.78 -1.97 -21.45
N LEU A 45 10.97 -2.87 -20.91
CA LEU A 45 10.60 -4.13 -21.53
C LEU A 45 9.20 -3.99 -22.12
N ASP A 46 8.92 -4.73 -23.20
CA ASP A 46 7.58 -4.81 -23.78
C ASP A 46 6.69 -5.76 -22.94
N ASP A 47 6.56 -5.44 -21.65
CA ASP A 47 5.87 -6.25 -20.65
C ASP A 47 5.32 -5.41 -19.48
N VAL A 48 4.74 -6.07 -18.48
CA VAL A 48 4.15 -5.41 -17.29
C VAL A 48 4.97 -5.59 -16.02
N SER A 49 6.21 -6.06 -16.14
CA SER A 49 7.05 -6.36 -14.97
C SER A 49 7.29 -5.14 -14.08
N TRP A 50 7.26 -3.93 -14.62
CA TRP A 50 7.40 -2.67 -13.88
C TRP A 50 6.29 -2.43 -12.84
N VAL A 51 5.13 -3.06 -12.99
CA VAL A 51 4.08 -3.01 -11.95
C VAL A 51 4.24 -4.13 -10.91
N HIS A 52 5.08 -5.13 -11.13
CA HIS A 52 5.33 -6.20 -10.18
C HIS A 52 6.65 -5.99 -9.42
N GLY A 53 6.87 -6.74 -8.33
CA GLY A 53 8.04 -6.57 -7.47
C GLY A 53 8.05 -5.21 -6.78
N THR A 54 6.87 -4.68 -6.46
CA THR A 54 6.66 -3.35 -5.89
C THR A 54 6.64 -3.40 -4.38
N ASP A 55 7.20 -2.38 -3.74
CA ASP A 55 7.01 -2.11 -2.32
C ASP A 55 5.80 -1.20 -2.10
N ILE A 56 5.47 -0.98 -0.84
CA ILE A 56 4.61 0.13 -0.41
C ILE A 56 5.49 1.31 0.00
N GLY A 57 5.46 2.39 -0.79
CA GLY A 57 6.17 3.64 -0.50
C GLY A 57 5.44 4.47 0.57
N ILE A 58 6.20 5.29 1.29
CA ILE A 58 5.71 6.17 2.36
C ILE A 58 6.15 7.60 2.09
N ALA A 59 5.21 8.54 2.17
CA ALA A 59 5.49 9.97 2.20
C ALA A 59 4.74 10.65 3.35
N SER A 60 5.26 11.77 3.88
CA SER A 60 4.63 12.50 4.97
C SER A 60 4.42 13.97 4.65
N SER A 61 3.40 14.58 5.24
CA SER A 61 3.06 15.99 5.12
C SER A 61 2.78 16.63 6.49
N LYS A 62 3.56 17.66 6.81
CA LYS A 62 3.43 18.47 8.04
C LYS A 62 2.48 19.67 7.90
N ASP A 63 2.08 19.98 6.68
CA ASP A 63 1.34 21.21 6.33
C ASP A 63 -0.08 20.92 5.83
N GLY A 64 -0.65 19.78 6.25
CA GLY A 64 -2.03 19.42 5.92
C GLY A 64 -2.21 18.85 4.52
N GLY A 65 -1.17 18.27 3.93
CA GLY A 65 -1.20 17.65 2.61
C GLY A 65 -0.78 18.57 1.47
N VAL A 66 -0.21 19.76 1.76
CA VAL A 66 0.24 20.70 0.72
C VAL A 66 1.58 20.27 0.13
N THR A 67 2.53 19.87 0.98
CA THR A 67 3.82 19.30 0.57
C THR A 67 4.04 17.91 1.16
N TRP A 68 4.70 17.05 0.39
CA TRP A 68 4.94 15.66 0.74
C TRP A 68 6.43 15.35 0.67
N THR A 69 6.97 14.77 1.73
CA THR A 69 8.37 14.33 1.85
C THR A 69 8.42 12.81 1.81
N TYR A 70 9.17 12.23 0.89
CA TYR A 70 9.43 10.78 0.86
C TYR A 70 10.10 10.30 2.15
N ARG A 71 9.68 9.15 2.68
CA ARG A 71 10.14 8.58 3.95
C ARG A 71 10.79 7.21 3.83
N GLY A 72 10.64 6.53 2.70
CA GLY A 72 11.09 5.15 2.54
C GLY A 72 9.94 4.24 2.11
N THR A 73 10.09 2.95 2.37
CA THR A 73 9.07 1.93 2.13
C THR A 73 8.66 1.26 3.44
N ALA A 74 7.44 0.71 3.48
CA ALA A 74 6.96 -0.10 4.59
C ALA A 74 7.86 -1.34 4.77
N GLN A 75 8.26 -1.61 6.01
CA GLN A 75 9.16 -2.70 6.37
C GLN A 75 8.38 -3.90 6.91
N GLY A 76 8.90 -5.12 6.71
CA GLY A 76 8.32 -6.35 7.28
C GLY A 76 7.19 -6.99 6.48
N LEU A 77 6.90 -6.50 5.27
CA LEU A 77 5.86 -7.09 4.40
C LEU A 77 6.26 -8.44 3.78
N GLU A 78 7.56 -8.65 3.54
CA GLU A 78 8.05 -9.91 3.00
C GLU A 78 8.10 -10.98 4.10
N THR A 79 7.39 -12.10 3.89
CA THR A 79 7.29 -13.22 4.85
C THR A 79 8.01 -14.49 4.41
N GLY A 80 8.66 -14.46 3.25
CA GLY A 80 9.34 -15.61 2.66
C GLY A 80 10.54 -15.20 1.82
N TRP A 81 11.19 -16.19 1.19
CA TRP A 81 12.31 -15.93 0.29
C TRP A 81 11.80 -15.42 -1.06
N GLY A 82 12.40 -14.34 -1.57
CA GLY A 82 12.13 -13.83 -2.91
C GLY A 82 11.81 -12.34 -2.93
N ARG A 83 11.31 -11.88 -4.09
CA ARG A 83 10.81 -10.52 -4.30
C ARG A 83 9.35 -10.60 -4.74
N ASN A 84 8.46 -10.16 -3.88
CA ASN A 84 7.03 -10.20 -4.12
C ASN A 84 6.49 -8.82 -4.48
N THR A 85 5.22 -8.79 -4.82
CA THR A 85 4.50 -7.61 -5.27
C THR A 85 3.46 -7.20 -4.24
N PHE A 86 3.51 -5.94 -3.82
CA PHE A 86 2.52 -5.33 -2.93
C PHE A 86 1.83 -4.15 -3.61
N TRP A 87 0.50 -4.17 -3.67
CA TRP A 87 -0.33 -3.12 -4.30
C TRP A 87 -1.45 -2.62 -3.40
N ALA A 88 -1.83 -1.36 -3.62
CA ALA A 88 -3.05 -0.73 -3.11
C ALA A 88 -3.24 -0.97 -1.60
N PRO A 89 -2.35 -0.40 -0.76
CA PRO A 89 -2.42 -0.58 0.68
C PRO A 89 -3.62 0.17 1.25
N GLU A 90 -4.49 -0.50 1.98
CA GLU A 90 -5.49 0.12 2.83
C GLU A 90 -4.98 0.14 4.27
N VAL A 91 -4.83 1.34 4.84
CA VAL A 91 -4.25 1.54 6.17
C VAL A 91 -5.23 2.30 7.06
N TYR A 92 -5.49 1.78 8.26
CA TYR A 92 -6.29 2.47 9.26
C TYR A 92 -5.75 2.27 10.68
N ASP A 93 -6.21 3.11 11.59
CA ASP A 93 -5.91 3.07 13.03
C ASP A 93 -7.18 2.69 13.78
N ASP A 94 -7.11 1.65 14.61
CA ASP A 94 -8.24 1.24 15.47
C ASP A 94 -8.24 1.93 16.85
N GLY A 95 -7.26 2.78 17.11
CA GLY A 95 -7.05 3.45 18.39
C GLY A 95 -5.93 2.82 19.22
N ALA A 96 -5.56 1.57 18.97
CA ALA A 96 -4.48 0.87 19.68
C ALA A 96 -3.36 0.43 18.73
N THR A 97 -3.68 0.03 17.50
CA THR A 97 -2.78 -0.55 16.52
C THR A 97 -3.15 -0.05 15.12
N TYR A 98 -2.15 0.06 14.26
CA TYR A 98 -2.38 0.31 12.84
C TYR A 98 -2.55 -1.02 12.10
N HIS A 99 -3.49 -1.06 11.18
CA HIS A 99 -3.77 -2.21 10.34
C HIS A 99 -3.50 -1.86 8.89
N MET A 100 -2.87 -2.78 8.16
CA MET A 100 -2.71 -2.70 6.71
C MET A 100 -3.34 -3.92 6.06
N TYR A 101 -4.23 -3.69 5.10
CA TYR A 101 -4.70 -4.70 4.15
C TYR A 101 -4.11 -4.37 2.79
N VAL A 102 -3.35 -5.28 2.22
CA VAL A 102 -2.58 -5.02 1.00
C VAL A 102 -2.72 -6.19 0.03
N SER A 103 -2.80 -5.87 -1.25
CA SER A 103 -2.78 -6.89 -2.30
C SER A 103 -1.39 -7.49 -2.39
N TYR A 104 -1.31 -8.81 -2.41
CA TYR A 104 -0.07 -9.58 -2.50
C TYR A 104 -0.12 -10.47 -3.73
N ILE A 105 0.96 -10.42 -4.52
CA ILE A 105 1.21 -11.36 -5.62
C ILE A 105 2.63 -11.89 -5.44
N GLU A 106 2.78 -13.21 -5.48
CA GLU A 106 4.09 -13.85 -5.38
C GLU A 106 4.92 -13.56 -6.64
N GLY A 107 6.15 -13.09 -6.47
CA GLY A 107 7.10 -12.88 -7.56
C GLY A 107 6.90 -11.63 -8.40
N VAL A 108 7.66 -11.59 -9.51
CA VAL A 108 7.66 -10.52 -10.52
C VAL A 108 7.24 -11.10 -11.86
N HIS A 109 6.05 -10.72 -12.34
CA HIS A 109 5.48 -11.30 -13.57
C HIS A 109 5.63 -10.36 -14.76
N ALA A 110 5.90 -10.93 -15.94
CA ALA A 110 5.93 -10.17 -17.21
C ALA A 110 4.52 -10.05 -17.84
N LYS A 111 3.49 -10.69 -17.28
CA LYS A 111 2.12 -10.70 -17.79
C LYS A 111 1.12 -10.58 -16.65
N TRP A 112 -0.05 -10.03 -16.95
CA TRP A 112 -1.19 -10.04 -16.02
C TRP A 112 -1.73 -11.46 -15.78
N GLY A 113 -2.49 -11.63 -14.70
CA GLY A 113 -3.25 -12.86 -14.40
C GLY A 113 -2.63 -13.77 -13.36
N ALA A 114 -1.53 -13.37 -12.72
CA ALA A 114 -1.01 -14.05 -11.54
C ALA A 114 -2.02 -14.00 -10.37
N GLU A 115 -1.94 -14.99 -9.48
CA GLU A 115 -2.81 -15.05 -8.31
C GLU A 115 -2.65 -13.80 -7.43
N GLY A 116 -3.78 -13.20 -7.06
CA GLY A 116 -3.88 -12.06 -6.15
C GLY A 116 -4.53 -12.47 -4.84
N LEU A 117 -3.88 -12.14 -3.73
CA LEU A 117 -4.36 -12.37 -2.37
C LEU A 117 -4.43 -11.06 -1.61
N ILE A 118 -5.30 -10.96 -0.62
CA ILE A 118 -5.27 -9.85 0.34
C ILE A 118 -4.60 -10.34 1.63
N ARG A 119 -3.56 -9.64 2.05
CA ARG A 119 -2.84 -9.92 3.31
C ARG A 119 -3.09 -8.83 4.34
N HIS A 120 -3.19 -9.24 5.59
CA HIS A 120 -3.36 -8.38 6.75
C HIS A 120 -2.06 -8.30 7.55
N TYR A 121 -1.65 -7.08 7.87
CA TYR A 121 -0.53 -6.75 8.73
C TYR A 121 -0.96 -5.79 9.84
N THR A 122 -0.22 -5.80 10.93
CA THR A 122 -0.36 -4.83 12.02
C THR A 122 0.97 -4.15 12.33
N GLY A 123 0.91 -2.93 12.87
CA GLY A 123 2.10 -2.19 13.29
C GLY A 123 1.75 -1.11 14.30
N THR A 124 2.74 -0.61 15.03
CA THR A 124 2.54 0.44 16.06
C THR A 124 3.11 1.80 15.67
N ASP A 125 3.92 1.87 14.61
CA ASP A 125 4.69 3.06 14.24
C ASP A 125 4.50 3.51 12.78
N LEU A 126 3.63 2.83 12.01
CA LEU A 126 3.40 3.07 10.58
C LEU A 126 4.63 2.82 9.69
N VAL A 127 5.68 2.17 10.19
CA VAL A 127 6.90 1.84 9.45
C VAL A 127 7.12 0.33 9.40
N HIS A 128 7.05 -0.33 10.55
CA HIS A 128 7.29 -1.76 10.70
C HIS A 128 5.97 -2.50 10.83
N TRP A 129 5.82 -3.52 9.98
CA TRP A 129 4.60 -4.30 9.86
C TRP A 129 4.87 -5.76 10.17
N GLU A 130 3.97 -6.36 10.95
CA GLU A 130 3.98 -7.77 11.30
C GLU A 130 2.83 -8.47 10.58
N PHE A 131 3.15 -9.51 9.82
CA PHE A 131 2.16 -10.33 9.13
C PHE A 131 1.24 -11.04 10.11
N GLN A 132 -0.07 -10.90 9.91
CA GLN A 132 -1.08 -11.56 10.74
C GLN A 132 -1.72 -12.73 10.00
N SER A 133 -2.23 -12.48 8.79
CA SER A 133 -2.93 -13.49 8.01
C SER A 133 -3.03 -13.15 6.53
N THR A 134 -3.29 -14.17 5.73
CA THR A 134 -3.88 -14.02 4.40
C THR A 134 -5.38 -14.23 4.56
N LEU A 135 -6.20 -13.38 3.94
CA LEU A 135 -7.65 -13.51 4.07
C LEU A 135 -8.15 -14.77 3.36
N ASP A 136 -9.03 -15.49 4.05
CA ASP A 136 -9.76 -16.64 3.52
C ASP A 136 -10.99 -16.13 2.76
N LEU A 137 -10.83 -15.98 1.44
CA LEU A 137 -11.84 -15.47 0.51
C LEU A 137 -12.12 -16.53 -0.56
N ASP A 138 -13.28 -16.43 -1.21
CA ASP A 138 -13.76 -17.44 -2.16
C ASP A 138 -12.89 -17.58 -3.43
N SER A 139 -11.96 -16.65 -3.68
CA SER A 139 -11.13 -16.58 -4.88
C SER A 139 -9.69 -16.15 -4.56
N ARG A 140 -8.75 -16.54 -5.43
CA ARG A 140 -7.33 -16.13 -5.43
C ARG A 140 -7.02 -15.14 -6.56
N GLN A 141 -8.02 -14.34 -6.92
CA GLN A 141 -7.95 -13.27 -7.92
C GLN A 141 -8.47 -11.95 -7.33
N VAL A 142 -8.10 -11.70 -6.06
CA VAL A 142 -8.59 -10.59 -5.25
C VAL A 142 -7.52 -9.54 -5.00
N ILE A 143 -7.87 -8.26 -5.18
CA ILE A 143 -6.98 -7.10 -4.99
C ILE A 143 -7.76 -5.87 -4.51
N ASP A 144 -7.04 -4.79 -4.21
CA ASP A 144 -7.55 -3.44 -3.96
C ASP A 144 -8.58 -3.40 -2.82
N ALA A 145 -8.15 -3.85 -1.63
CA ALA A 145 -8.98 -3.84 -0.44
C ALA A 145 -9.33 -2.40 -0.02
N CYS A 146 -10.54 -2.20 0.51
CA CYS A 146 -10.96 -1.01 1.24
C CYS A 146 -11.74 -1.47 2.47
N VAL A 147 -11.43 -0.90 3.64
CA VAL A 147 -11.94 -1.38 4.93
C VAL A 147 -12.56 -0.23 5.71
N LEU A 148 -13.76 -0.44 6.22
CA LEU A 148 -14.51 0.55 6.99
C LEU A 148 -15.01 -0.04 8.31
N PRO A 149 -14.78 0.64 9.46
CA PRO A 149 -15.42 0.27 10.71
C PRO A 149 -16.92 0.63 10.66
N LEU A 150 -17.77 -0.25 11.16
CA LEU A 150 -19.22 -0.04 11.17
C LEU A 150 -19.68 0.60 12.50
N PRO A 151 -20.70 1.49 12.49
CA PRO A 151 -21.22 2.13 13.71
C PRO A 151 -21.72 1.16 14.80
N GLY A 152 -22.06 -0.08 14.43
CA GLY A 152 -22.52 -1.14 15.35
C GLY A 152 -21.43 -2.08 15.82
N GLY A 153 -20.16 -1.78 15.52
CA GLY A 153 -19.05 -2.69 15.72
C GLY A 153 -18.82 -3.60 14.51
N GLY A 154 -17.63 -4.20 14.47
CA GLY A 154 -17.16 -4.96 13.32
C GLY A 154 -16.74 -4.07 12.15
N TRP A 155 -16.44 -4.73 11.04
CA TRP A 155 -15.81 -4.13 9.88
C TRP A 155 -16.49 -4.59 8.60
N ARG A 156 -16.42 -3.76 7.57
CA ARG A 156 -16.79 -4.13 6.21
C ARG A 156 -15.59 -3.93 5.30
N MET A 157 -15.35 -4.92 4.44
CA MET A 157 -14.35 -4.85 3.40
C MET A 157 -15.02 -4.89 2.02
N TRP A 158 -14.50 -4.10 1.09
CA TRP A 158 -14.73 -4.23 -0.34
C TRP A 158 -13.40 -4.53 -1.01
N PHE A 159 -13.42 -5.30 -2.08
CA PHE A 159 -12.25 -5.63 -2.88
C PHE A 159 -12.70 -5.95 -4.30
N LYS A 160 -11.77 -5.90 -5.24
CA LYS A 160 -12.01 -6.38 -6.60
C LYS A 160 -11.76 -7.89 -6.63
N ASP A 161 -12.68 -8.63 -7.23
CA ASP A 161 -12.53 -10.03 -7.57
C ASP A 161 -12.61 -10.18 -9.10
N SER A 162 -11.65 -10.89 -9.69
CA SER A 162 -11.54 -11.06 -11.16
C SER A 162 -11.72 -12.51 -11.61
N SER A 163 -12.22 -13.40 -10.73
CA SER A 163 -12.55 -14.78 -11.06
C SER A 163 -13.67 -14.92 -12.09
#